data_AF-A0A150UZG1-F1
#
_entry.id   AF-A0A150UZG1-F1
#
_cell.length_a   1.000
_cell.length_b   1.000
_cell.length_c   1.000
_cell.angle_alpha   90.00
_cell.angle_beta   90.00
_cell.angle_gamma   90.00
#
_symmetry.space_group_name_H-M   'P 1'
#
loop_
_entity.id
_entity.type
_entity.pdbx_description
1 polymer ?
#
loop_
_entity_poly.entity_id
_entity_poly.type
_entity_poly.pdbx_seq_one_letter_code
_entity_poly.pdbx_strand_id
1 'polypeptide(L)'
;MPLTVLGDQDVSRILHSLDRDDILKLQQSLADALHWYSTSSDANDCCSDFQPERTHLKRRDGSTTLFMPASGMTGQGVKVVTISPPDASGLPTLAENLSLSSRESSTSSPRDSIFTVSSTDVSSISSSLPHASSNTSVDDIGSGTDASSVKHGCSSASTIRGSVTLLDGLGNTVGLINAEELTAFRTALASTMLLKKRQSVHDLTVFGAGKQAYWHIRLAMLLRPGEIHHLNVITRNFESARKCVMRLYNPMPNDPNYVNPIGEKYNSKTKTNLLTPMHTEYERLLKEYVRSSNVIFCTTPSTTPLFPPGYLTNPEGRKKGRYIACIGSYKPHMVELHPDILRYAVAPHHEHRHFHKRQKEGGAVIVDTVTGCLKEAGEVIQAKLLPDQVVELGELFMLKRDAEKRMAENGEKMESGCNFQDNSGLKEWLTKGNVIYKSVGLGLMDIVVGNELINKARERSIGTTIDNF
;
A
#
# COMPACT_ATOMS: atom_id res chain seq x y z
N MET A 1 23.41 14.03 -19.24
CA MET A 1 21.99 13.77 -19.62
C MET A 1 21.15 14.89 -19.03
N PRO A 2 20.05 15.32 -19.67
CA PRO A 2 19.20 16.34 -19.07
C PRO A 2 18.46 15.80 -17.83
N LEU A 3 18.21 16.67 -16.86
CA LEU A 3 17.38 16.37 -15.71
C LEU A 3 15.91 16.36 -16.13
N THR A 4 15.15 15.35 -15.71
CA THR A 4 13.69 15.29 -15.89
C THR A 4 12.98 15.41 -14.54
N VAL A 5 12.09 16.40 -14.41
CA VAL A 5 11.32 16.66 -13.19
C VAL A 5 9.86 16.28 -13.38
N LEU A 6 9.34 15.43 -12.50
CA LEU A 6 7.97 14.92 -12.54
C LEU A 6 7.18 15.35 -11.30
N GLY A 7 6.14 16.16 -11.50
CA GLY A 7 5.15 16.48 -10.47
C GLY A 7 4.18 15.32 -10.22
N ASP A 8 3.31 15.47 -9.22
CA ASP A 8 2.32 14.42 -8.87
C ASP A 8 1.36 14.11 -10.03
N GLN A 9 0.95 15.14 -10.79
CA GLN A 9 0.11 14.97 -11.98
C GLN A 9 0.83 14.22 -13.10
N ASP A 10 2.11 14.50 -13.33
CA ASP A 10 2.94 13.82 -14.34
C ASP A 10 3.08 12.32 -14.00
N VAL A 11 3.44 12.03 -12.75
CA VAL A 11 3.56 10.66 -12.23
C VAL A 11 2.22 9.94 -12.35
N SER A 12 1.13 10.56 -11.90
CA SER A 12 -0.22 10.00 -12.02
C SER A 12 -0.54 9.70 -13.49
N ARG A 13 -0.32 10.64 -14.41
CA ARG A 13 -0.61 10.47 -15.85
C ARG A 13 0.16 9.30 -16.44
N ILE A 14 1.46 9.19 -16.16
CA ILE A 14 2.31 8.09 -16.65
C ILE A 14 1.80 6.76 -16.09
N LEU A 15 1.64 6.64 -14.77
CA LEU A 15 1.24 5.39 -14.13
C LEU A 15 -0.15 4.90 -14.57
N HIS A 16 -1.11 5.80 -14.77
CA HIS A 16 -2.46 5.43 -15.19
C HIS A 16 -2.55 5.03 -16.66
N SER A 17 -1.56 5.38 -17.48
CA SER A 17 -1.47 4.99 -18.88
C SER A 17 -0.84 3.61 -19.10
N LEU A 18 -0.28 2.99 -18.06
CA LEU A 18 0.33 1.66 -18.15
C LEU A 18 -0.75 0.59 -18.30
N ASP A 19 -0.62 -0.22 -19.34
CA ASP A 19 -1.45 -1.39 -19.56
C ASP A 19 -0.88 -2.63 -18.84
N ARG A 20 -1.52 -3.79 -19.04
CA ARG A 20 -1.09 -5.04 -18.42
C ARG A 20 0.34 -5.43 -18.80
N ASP A 21 0.75 -5.25 -20.05
CA ASP A 21 2.05 -5.68 -20.54
C ASP A 21 3.16 -4.76 -20.01
N ASP A 22 2.89 -3.47 -19.94
CA ASP A 22 3.73 -2.49 -19.24
C ASP A 22 3.96 -2.88 -17.77
N ILE A 23 2.88 -3.22 -17.04
CA ILE A 23 2.99 -3.66 -15.64
C ILE A 23 3.81 -4.94 -15.52
N LEU A 24 3.62 -5.91 -16.42
CA LEU A 24 4.38 -7.17 -16.40
C LEU A 24 5.88 -6.94 -16.67
N LYS A 25 6.23 -6.03 -17.59
CA LYS A 25 7.62 -5.64 -17.84
C LYS A 25 8.24 -4.97 -16.62
N LEU A 26 7.54 -4.01 -16.01
CA LEU A 26 7.98 -3.35 -14.78
C LEU A 26 8.15 -4.34 -13.61
N GLN A 27 7.23 -5.30 -13.47
CA GLN A 27 7.38 -6.39 -12.50
C GLN A 27 8.61 -7.22 -12.79
N GLN A 28 8.93 -7.51 -14.05
CA GLN A 28 10.13 -8.26 -14.38
C GLN A 28 11.40 -7.47 -14.03
N SER A 29 11.49 -6.18 -14.39
CA SER A 29 12.63 -5.32 -14.02
C SER A 29 12.80 -5.24 -12.50
N LEU A 30 11.69 -5.09 -11.76
CA LEU A 30 11.74 -5.05 -10.30
C LEU A 30 12.08 -6.42 -9.68
N ALA A 31 11.56 -7.52 -10.23
CA ALA A 31 11.87 -8.88 -9.77
C ALA A 31 13.36 -9.19 -9.97
N ASP A 32 13.94 -8.75 -11.09
CA ASP A 32 15.36 -8.92 -11.38
C ASP A 32 16.22 -8.13 -10.40
N ALA A 33 15.88 -6.86 -10.12
CA ALA A 33 16.60 -6.06 -9.14
C ALA A 33 16.50 -6.66 -7.72
N LEU A 34 15.32 -7.13 -7.30
CA LEU A 34 15.14 -7.79 -6.01
C LEU A 34 15.91 -9.12 -5.93
N HIS A 35 15.96 -9.86 -7.04
CA HIS A 35 16.77 -11.08 -7.12
C HIS A 35 18.25 -10.78 -6.94
N TRP A 36 18.78 -9.75 -7.61
CA TRP A 36 20.18 -9.33 -7.42
C TRP A 36 20.45 -8.88 -5.98
N TYR A 37 19.53 -8.11 -5.39
CA TYR A 37 19.58 -7.71 -3.99
C TYR A 37 19.74 -8.92 -3.05
N SER A 38 18.95 -9.98 -3.24
CA SER A 38 18.93 -11.14 -2.34
C SER A 38 20.08 -12.14 -2.56
N THR A 39 20.81 -12.10 -3.69
CA THR A 39 21.68 -13.22 -4.09
C THR A 39 23.14 -12.86 -4.35
N SER A 40 23.46 -11.60 -4.55
CA SER A 40 24.79 -11.21 -5.01
C SER A 40 25.68 -10.99 -3.81
N SER A 41 26.60 -11.91 -3.51
CA SER A 41 27.51 -11.73 -2.38
C SER A 41 28.61 -10.69 -2.67
N ASP A 42 29.08 -10.51 -3.91
CA ASP A 42 30.27 -9.66 -4.15
C ASP A 42 30.35 -9.01 -5.56
N ALA A 43 29.33 -9.13 -6.41
CA ALA A 43 29.48 -8.84 -7.86
C ALA A 43 28.68 -7.64 -8.41
N ASN A 44 27.84 -6.96 -7.62
CA ASN A 44 27.11 -5.79 -8.10
C ASN A 44 26.76 -4.76 -7.01
N ASP A 45 26.63 -3.50 -7.42
CA ASP A 45 26.25 -2.37 -6.56
C ASP A 45 24.76 -2.39 -6.16
N CYS A 46 24.03 -3.46 -6.48
CA CYS A 46 22.59 -3.61 -6.23
C CYS A 46 22.29 -4.60 -5.09
N CYS A 47 23.32 -5.23 -4.51
CA CYS A 47 23.18 -6.21 -3.44
C CYS A 47 22.77 -5.58 -2.10
N SER A 48 22.43 -6.42 -1.11
CA SER A 48 22.06 -5.99 0.23
C SER A 48 23.09 -5.07 0.90
N ASP A 49 24.37 -5.30 0.65
CA ASP A 49 25.47 -4.58 1.32
C ASP A 49 25.58 -3.13 0.83
N PHE A 50 25.06 -2.84 -0.37
CA PHE A 50 25.00 -1.49 -0.94
C PHE A 50 23.63 -0.82 -0.74
N GLN A 51 22.79 -1.33 0.16
CA GLN A 51 21.55 -0.66 0.59
C GLN A 51 21.70 -0.12 2.01
N PRO A 52 22.06 1.16 2.19
CA PRO A 52 22.21 1.74 3.53
C PRO A 52 20.88 1.76 4.27
N GLU A 53 20.95 1.73 5.60
CA GLU A 53 19.77 1.93 6.43
C GLU A 53 19.18 3.34 6.24
N ARG A 54 17.85 3.43 6.36
CA ARG A 54 17.17 4.73 6.33
C ARG A 54 17.67 5.60 7.49
N THR A 55 17.94 6.87 7.21
CA THR A 55 18.35 7.85 8.23
C THR A 55 17.15 8.69 8.67
N HIS A 56 17.02 8.90 9.98
CA HIS A 56 15.93 9.66 10.59
C HIS A 56 16.40 11.02 11.10
N LEU A 57 15.79 12.10 10.60
CA LEU A 57 15.99 13.46 11.11
C LEU A 57 14.71 13.93 11.81
N LYS A 58 14.72 13.96 13.14
CA LYS A 58 13.62 14.47 13.96
C LYS A 58 13.81 15.97 14.22
N ARG A 59 12.78 16.76 13.94
CA ARG A 59 12.76 18.21 14.18
C ARG A 59 12.02 18.55 15.47
N ARG A 60 12.25 19.77 15.97
CA ARG A 60 11.61 20.30 17.18
C ARG A 60 10.09 20.46 17.05
N ASP A 61 9.60 20.65 15.83
CA ASP A 61 8.17 20.74 15.49
C ASP A 61 7.46 19.36 15.45
N GLY A 62 8.16 18.29 15.82
CA GLY A 62 7.64 16.93 15.78
C GLY A 62 7.66 16.27 14.41
N SER A 63 8.02 17.01 13.34
CA SER A 63 8.20 16.41 12.02
C SER A 63 9.42 15.49 11.99
N THR A 64 9.32 14.40 11.22
CA THR A 64 10.43 13.48 11.00
C THR A 64 10.68 13.33 9.51
N THR A 65 11.89 13.65 9.07
CA THR A 65 12.33 13.40 7.69
C THR A 65 13.13 12.11 7.64
N LEU A 66 12.80 11.26 6.68
CA LEU A 66 13.47 10.00 6.36
C LEU A 66 14.28 10.19 5.09
N PHE A 67 15.56 9.84 5.15
CA PHE A 67 16.43 9.72 3.98
C PHE A 67 16.64 8.24 3.70
N MET A 68 16.30 7.82 2.49
CA MET A 68 16.39 6.43 2.04
C MET A 68 17.29 6.38 0.80
N PRO A 69 18.61 6.42 0.98
CA PRO A 69 19.53 6.16 -0.12
C PRO A 69 19.39 4.70 -0.55
N ALA A 70 19.56 4.45 -1.83
CA ALA A 70 19.65 3.11 -2.38
C ALA A 70 20.55 3.13 -3.62
N SER A 71 21.09 1.96 -3.93
CA SER A 71 21.90 1.75 -5.12
C SER A 71 21.23 0.74 -6.01
N GLY A 72 21.10 1.05 -7.30
CA GLY A 72 20.52 0.18 -8.31
C GLY A 72 21.56 -0.16 -9.38
N MET A 73 21.19 -1.06 -10.28
CA MET A 73 22.12 -1.57 -11.30
C MET A 73 22.58 -0.52 -12.32
N THR A 74 21.80 0.55 -12.52
CA THR A 74 22.07 1.61 -13.52
C THR A 74 22.44 2.96 -12.89
N GLY A 75 22.54 3.04 -11.57
CA GLY A 75 22.76 4.29 -10.86
C GLY A 75 22.22 4.27 -9.44
N GLN A 76 22.26 5.43 -8.79
CA GLN A 76 21.91 5.58 -7.38
C GLN A 76 20.70 6.49 -7.22
N GLY A 77 20.16 6.55 -6.01
CA GLY A 77 19.07 7.48 -5.73
C GLY A 77 18.83 7.64 -4.25
N VAL A 78 18.10 8.70 -3.92
CA VAL A 78 17.68 8.96 -2.56
C VAL A 78 16.22 9.36 -2.56
N LYS A 79 15.43 8.64 -1.76
CA LYS A 79 14.09 9.09 -1.42
C LYS A 79 14.13 9.87 -0.12
N VAL A 80 13.58 11.08 -0.15
CA VAL A 80 13.42 11.93 1.03
C VAL A 80 11.95 12.09 1.32
N VAL A 81 11.51 11.69 2.52
CA VAL A 81 10.10 11.73 2.94
C VAL A 81 9.98 12.39 4.30
N THR A 82 9.16 13.44 4.40
CA THR A 82 8.81 14.08 5.67
C THR A 82 7.43 13.64 6.12
N ILE A 83 7.36 13.20 7.38
CA ILE A 83 6.12 12.90 8.09
C ILE A 83 5.87 14.06 9.05
N SER A 84 4.82 14.84 8.80
CA SER A 84 4.41 15.94 9.67
C SER A 84 3.29 15.48 10.61
N PRO A 85 3.35 15.81 11.91
CA PRO A 85 2.25 15.54 12.81
C PRO A 85 1.05 16.41 12.43
N PRO A 86 -0.17 16.00 12.82
CA PRO A 86 -1.39 16.64 12.33
C PRO A 86 -1.52 18.12 12.75
N ASP A 87 -0.95 18.46 13.91
CA ASP A 87 -1.04 19.78 14.54
C ASP A 87 0.10 20.72 14.14
N ALA A 88 1.08 20.28 13.33
CA ALA A 88 2.17 21.13 12.84
C ALA A 88 1.76 22.04 11.65
N SER A 89 0.50 21.99 11.22
CA SER A 89 -0.06 22.77 10.12
C SER A 89 -0.43 24.22 10.50
N GLY A 90 0.40 24.88 11.32
CA GLY A 90 0.26 26.31 11.67
C GLY A 90 0.69 27.30 10.57
N LEU A 91 0.91 26.83 9.35
CA LEU A 91 1.11 27.65 8.14
C LEU A 91 -0.13 27.45 7.26
N PRO A 92 -0.68 28.51 6.63
CA PRO A 92 -1.98 28.44 5.99
C PRO A 92 -2.01 27.29 5.00
N THR A 93 -2.92 26.36 5.28
CA THR A 93 -3.38 25.37 4.32
C THR A 93 -3.86 26.16 3.11
N LEU A 94 -3.07 26.14 2.03
CA LEU A 94 -3.62 26.39 0.71
C LEU A 94 -4.64 25.28 0.49
N ALA A 95 -5.88 25.62 0.81
CA ALA A 95 -7.03 24.80 0.55
C ALA A 95 -6.98 24.37 -0.92
N GLU A 96 -7.10 23.06 -1.14
CA GLU A 96 -7.47 22.52 -2.43
C GLU A 96 -8.75 23.23 -2.92
N ASN A 97 -8.79 23.46 -4.24
CA ASN A 97 -9.85 24.09 -5.03
C ASN A 97 -9.72 25.59 -5.28
N LEU A 98 -8.85 25.97 -6.22
CA LEU A 98 -9.23 26.96 -7.23
C LEU A 98 -8.68 26.54 -8.60
N SER A 99 -9.60 26.06 -9.42
CA SER A 99 -9.52 26.06 -10.87
C SER A 99 -9.13 27.46 -11.37
N LEU A 100 -7.93 27.60 -11.92
CA LEU A 100 -7.53 28.78 -12.69
C LEU A 100 -8.12 28.65 -14.10
N SER A 101 -9.40 28.99 -14.23
CA SER A 101 -9.95 29.48 -15.49
C SER A 101 -9.43 30.90 -15.69
N SER A 102 -8.77 31.11 -16.83
CA SER A 102 -8.40 32.40 -17.39
C SER A 102 -9.55 33.40 -17.34
N ARG A 103 -9.29 34.62 -16.86
CA ARG A 103 -10.13 35.79 -17.14
C ARG A 103 -9.31 36.82 -17.88
N GLU A 104 -9.67 36.97 -19.15
CA GLU A 104 -9.50 38.20 -19.90
C GLU A 104 -10.24 39.36 -19.20
N SER A 105 -9.63 40.52 -19.30
CA SER A 105 -10.12 41.81 -18.86
C SER A 105 -11.27 42.31 -19.72
N SER A 106 -12.35 42.79 -19.10
CA SER A 106 -12.98 44.06 -19.47
C SER A 106 -14.03 44.50 -18.45
N THR A 107 -14.15 45.81 -18.38
CA THR A 107 -14.81 46.69 -17.43
C THR A 107 -16.32 46.85 -17.67
N SER A 108 -17.13 46.96 -16.61
CA SER A 108 -18.02 48.12 -16.32
C SER A 108 -19.30 47.78 -15.51
N SER A 109 -19.48 48.58 -14.44
CA SER A 109 -20.72 49.13 -13.84
C SER A 109 -21.82 48.24 -13.21
N PRO A 110 -22.35 48.63 -12.01
CA PRO A 110 -23.45 47.96 -11.33
C PRO A 110 -24.82 48.59 -11.64
N ARG A 111 -25.88 47.79 -11.66
CA ARG A 111 -27.27 48.26 -11.49
C ARG A 111 -28.23 47.14 -11.10
N ASP A 112 -29.19 47.55 -10.29
CA ASP A 112 -30.22 46.78 -9.57
C ASP A 112 -31.16 45.92 -10.41
N SER A 113 -31.82 44.99 -9.70
CA SER A 113 -33.26 44.69 -9.67
C SER A 113 -33.72 43.25 -10.01
N ILE A 114 -34.32 42.63 -8.97
CA ILE A 114 -35.66 42.01 -8.89
C ILE A 114 -36.02 40.95 -9.96
N PHE A 115 -36.35 39.72 -9.53
CA PHE A 115 -37.69 39.11 -9.71
C PHE A 115 -37.90 37.86 -8.85
N THR A 116 -39.11 37.80 -8.31
CA THR A 116 -39.77 36.80 -7.45
C THR A 116 -40.62 35.84 -8.28
N VAL A 117 -40.85 34.60 -7.82
CA VAL A 117 -42.14 33.86 -7.76
C VAL A 117 -41.90 32.55 -6.98
N SER A 118 -42.38 32.40 -5.73
CA SER A 118 -43.68 31.84 -5.26
C SER A 118 -43.81 30.33 -5.55
N SER A 119 -44.09 29.42 -4.61
CA SER A 119 -45.23 29.28 -3.66
C SER A 119 -44.94 28.01 -2.80
N THR A 120 -45.40 27.74 -1.57
CA THR A 120 -46.54 28.20 -0.75
C THR A 120 -46.37 27.67 0.70
N ASP A 121 -47.02 28.39 1.62
CA ASP A 121 -47.23 28.24 3.07
C ASP A 121 -47.63 26.83 3.59
N VAL A 122 -47.60 26.47 4.88
CA VAL A 122 -48.41 27.01 6.00
C VAL A 122 -47.79 26.72 7.39
N SER A 123 -47.57 27.80 8.16
CA SER A 123 -47.79 28.10 9.61
C SER A 123 -47.50 27.04 10.71
N SER A 124 -47.10 27.33 11.96
CA SER A 124 -47.17 28.57 12.77
C SER A 124 -46.51 28.36 14.16
N ILE A 125 -45.85 29.43 14.67
CA ILE A 125 -45.92 30.01 16.04
C ILE A 125 -45.22 29.19 17.18
N SER A 126 -44.00 29.53 17.64
CA SER A 126 -43.54 30.65 18.53
C SER A 126 -44.09 30.58 19.96
N SER A 127 -43.28 30.49 21.02
CA SER A 127 -42.81 31.61 21.88
C SER A 127 -42.16 30.95 23.13
N SER A 128 -41.27 31.48 23.97
CA SER A 128 -40.74 32.81 24.25
C SER A 128 -39.63 32.64 25.33
N LEU A 129 -38.61 33.50 25.25
CA LEU A 129 -37.65 33.92 26.29
C LEU A 129 -38.38 34.68 27.46
N PRO A 130 -37.71 35.33 28.47
CA PRO A 130 -36.30 35.35 28.91
C PRO A 130 -36.06 35.37 30.46
N HIS A 131 -34.77 35.31 30.83
CA HIS A 131 -34.03 36.07 31.86
C HIS A 131 -34.17 35.90 33.39
N ALA A 132 -32.95 36.06 33.99
CA ALA A 132 -32.55 36.60 35.30
C ALA A 132 -32.17 35.53 36.36
N SER A 133 -30.88 35.26 36.62
CA SER A 133 -29.86 36.06 37.37
C SER A 133 -30.08 36.07 38.89
N SER A 134 -29.26 35.33 39.67
CA SER A 134 -28.50 35.82 40.84
C SER A 134 -27.93 34.72 41.75
N ASN A 135 -26.59 34.64 41.80
CA ASN A 135 -25.67 34.62 42.95
C ASN A 135 -25.81 33.69 44.19
N THR A 136 -24.61 33.21 44.59
CA THR A 136 -24.08 32.88 45.95
C THR A 136 -24.64 31.63 46.66
N SER A 137 -23.89 30.75 47.33
CA SER A 137 -22.54 30.79 47.95
C SER A 137 -22.06 29.36 48.31
N VAL A 138 -20.73 29.22 48.43
CA VAL A 138 -19.84 28.24 49.14
C VAL A 138 -20.53 27.42 50.26
N ASP A 139 -20.31 26.11 50.50
CA ASP A 139 -19.07 25.41 50.90
C ASP A 139 -19.31 23.87 51.05
N ASP A 140 -18.20 23.12 51.07
CA ASP A 140 -17.94 21.83 51.75
C ASP A 140 -18.06 20.44 51.06
N ILE A 141 -16.85 19.92 50.73
CA ILE A 141 -16.24 18.59 50.96
C ILE A 141 -17.06 17.30 50.74
N GLY A 142 -16.56 16.44 49.84
CA GLY A 142 -16.53 14.99 50.09
C GLY A 142 -16.71 14.04 48.90
N SER A 143 -15.59 13.48 48.43
CA SER A 143 -15.46 12.10 47.91
C SER A 143 -16.13 11.69 46.58
N GLY A 144 -15.29 11.61 45.54
CA GLY A 144 -15.07 10.38 44.76
C GLY A 144 -16.21 9.86 43.86
N THR A 145 -16.04 9.95 42.54
CA THR A 145 -16.06 8.80 41.61
C THR A 145 -15.81 9.27 40.18
N ASP A 146 -15.03 8.47 39.46
CA ASP A 146 -14.50 8.70 38.13
C ASP A 146 -15.57 8.93 37.05
N ALA A 147 -15.58 10.13 36.46
CA ALA A 147 -16.17 10.37 35.15
C ALA A 147 -15.07 10.36 34.09
N SER A 148 -14.78 9.18 33.55
CA SER A 148 -13.97 8.99 32.36
C SER A 148 -14.68 9.60 31.16
N SER A 149 -14.37 10.86 30.85
CA SER A 149 -14.76 11.49 29.60
C SER A 149 -14.03 10.80 28.44
N VAL A 150 -14.74 9.93 27.74
CA VAL A 150 -14.30 9.30 26.50
C VAL A 150 -14.14 10.40 25.44
N LYS A 151 -12.93 10.96 25.34
CA LYS A 151 -12.53 11.79 24.20
C LYS A 151 -12.60 10.92 22.94
N HIS A 152 -13.62 11.13 22.12
CA HIS A 152 -13.67 10.65 20.75
C HIS A 152 -12.60 11.41 19.95
N GLY A 153 -11.38 10.89 19.95
CA GLY A 153 -10.29 11.43 19.15
C GLY A 153 -10.52 11.15 17.68
N CYS A 154 -10.99 12.15 16.93
CA CYS A 154 -10.81 12.18 15.48
C CYS A 154 -9.31 12.30 15.21
N SER A 155 -8.62 11.17 15.03
CA SER A 155 -7.20 11.16 14.67
C SER A 155 -7.01 11.82 13.31
N SER A 156 -6.64 13.10 13.31
CA SER A 156 -6.11 13.79 12.15
C SER A 156 -4.87 13.01 11.70
N ALA A 157 -4.82 12.59 10.44
CA ALA A 157 -3.75 11.75 9.94
C ALA A 157 -2.49 12.58 9.71
N SER A 158 -1.31 12.02 9.98
CA SER A 158 -0.05 12.65 9.62
C SER A 158 0.05 12.80 8.10
N THR A 159 0.57 13.95 7.65
CA THR A 159 0.78 14.20 6.22
C THR A 159 2.16 13.69 5.84
N ILE A 160 2.25 12.91 4.76
CA ILE A 160 3.50 12.37 4.23
C ILE A 160 3.77 13.05 2.89
N ARG A 161 4.91 13.75 2.78
CA ARG A 161 5.36 14.37 1.52
C ARG A 161 6.79 13.97 1.24
N GLY A 162 7.16 13.81 -0.03
CA GLY A 162 8.53 13.45 -0.36
C GLY A 162 8.85 13.53 -1.85
N SER A 163 10.12 13.32 -2.15
CA SER A 163 10.65 13.25 -3.51
C SER A 163 11.68 12.13 -3.62
N VAL A 164 11.89 11.66 -4.84
CA VAL A 164 12.95 10.72 -5.22
C VAL A 164 13.87 11.43 -6.19
N THR A 165 15.14 11.51 -5.84
CA THR A 165 16.22 11.97 -6.71
C THR A 165 16.94 10.75 -7.28
N LEU A 166 17.13 10.73 -8.59
CA LEU A 166 17.79 9.65 -9.33
C LEU A 166 19.08 10.17 -9.95
N LEU A 167 20.14 9.39 -9.81
CA LEU A 167 21.49 9.67 -10.26
C LEU A 167 21.93 8.57 -11.24
N ASP A 168 22.64 8.93 -12.30
CA ASP A 168 23.29 7.93 -13.16
C ASP A 168 24.57 7.36 -12.52
N GLY A 169 25.21 6.39 -13.18
CA GLY A 169 26.45 5.77 -12.69
C GLY A 169 27.65 6.72 -12.57
N LEU A 170 27.57 7.94 -13.14
CA LEU A 170 28.60 8.97 -13.01
C LEU A 170 28.26 9.98 -11.89
N GLY A 171 27.09 9.86 -11.28
CA GLY A 171 26.60 10.76 -10.23
C GLY A 171 25.86 11.99 -10.77
N ASN A 172 25.56 12.08 -12.06
CA ASN A 172 24.74 13.18 -12.59
C ASN A 172 23.27 12.97 -12.21
N THR A 173 22.56 14.04 -11.86
CA THR A 173 21.13 13.93 -11.54
C THR A 173 20.32 13.82 -12.82
N VAL A 174 19.59 12.72 -12.97
CA VAL A 174 18.80 12.42 -14.18
C VAL A 174 17.30 12.55 -13.97
N GLY A 175 16.85 12.47 -12.72
CA GLY A 175 15.42 12.50 -12.39
C GLY A 175 15.13 13.09 -11.01
N LEU A 176 14.05 13.88 -10.93
CA LEU A 176 13.44 14.32 -9.67
C LEU A 176 11.94 14.05 -9.72
N ILE A 177 11.44 13.18 -8.86
CA ILE A 177 10.07 12.65 -8.94
C ILE A 177 9.33 12.93 -7.63
N ASN A 178 8.08 13.39 -7.68
CA ASN A 178 7.21 13.37 -6.51
C ASN A 178 7.02 11.93 -6.00
N ALA A 179 7.32 11.69 -4.72
CA ALA A 179 7.39 10.33 -4.19
C ALA A 179 6.03 9.72 -3.81
N GLU A 180 4.96 10.53 -3.72
CA GLU A 180 3.73 10.09 -3.06
C GLU A 180 3.02 8.98 -3.83
N GLU A 181 2.72 9.22 -5.10
CA GLU A 181 2.07 8.24 -5.97
C GLU A 181 3.02 7.09 -6.34
N LEU A 182 4.29 7.41 -6.61
CA LEU A 182 5.35 6.44 -6.91
C LEU A 182 5.51 5.41 -5.78
N THR A 183 5.55 5.86 -4.53
CA THR A 183 5.72 4.97 -3.36
C THR A 183 4.57 3.97 -3.24
N ALA A 184 3.33 4.40 -3.45
CA ALA A 184 2.19 3.51 -3.41
C ALA A 184 2.19 2.51 -4.58
N PHE A 185 2.49 2.99 -5.78
CA PHE A 185 2.56 2.16 -6.98
C PHE A 185 3.67 1.10 -6.88
N ARG A 186 4.91 1.47 -6.56
CA ARG A 186 6.04 0.53 -6.49
C ARG A 186 5.84 -0.54 -5.41
N THR A 187 5.18 -0.20 -4.31
CA THR A 187 4.83 -1.16 -3.24
C THR A 187 3.79 -2.15 -3.73
N ALA A 188 2.74 -1.67 -4.41
CA ALA A 188 1.74 -2.52 -5.04
C ALA A 188 2.33 -3.39 -6.15
N LEU A 189 3.28 -2.86 -6.92
CA LEU A 189 3.95 -3.57 -8.01
C LEU A 189 4.69 -4.82 -7.47
N ALA A 190 5.44 -4.67 -6.37
CA ALA A 190 6.13 -5.77 -5.69
C ALA A 190 5.14 -6.78 -5.09
N SER A 191 4.17 -6.32 -4.29
CA SER A 191 3.23 -7.20 -3.59
C SER A 191 2.34 -7.99 -4.56
N THR A 192 2.02 -7.43 -5.74
CA THR A 192 1.18 -8.11 -6.73
C THR A 192 1.94 -9.12 -7.59
N MET A 193 3.27 -9.26 -7.48
CA MET A 193 4.03 -10.30 -8.18
C MET A 193 3.57 -11.71 -7.81
N LEU A 194 3.14 -11.90 -6.57
CA LEU A 194 2.62 -13.18 -6.08
C LEU A 194 1.19 -13.47 -6.56
N LEU A 195 0.42 -12.46 -6.99
CA LEU A 195 -0.94 -12.66 -7.52
C LEU A 195 -0.95 -13.52 -8.78
N LYS A 196 0.04 -13.36 -9.66
CA LYS A 196 0.13 -14.13 -10.90
C LYS A 196 0.27 -15.64 -10.62
N LYS A 197 0.85 -16.00 -9.48
CA LYS A 197 1.02 -17.40 -9.08
C LYS A 197 -0.25 -18.00 -8.46
N ARG A 198 -1.23 -17.19 -8.03
CA ARG A 198 -2.43 -17.70 -7.33
C ARG A 198 -3.39 -18.41 -8.27
N GLN A 199 -3.88 -19.58 -7.88
CA GLN A 199 -4.88 -20.32 -8.65
C GLN A 199 -6.22 -19.56 -8.73
N SER A 200 -6.61 -18.85 -7.67
CA SER A 200 -7.88 -18.12 -7.60
C SER A 200 -7.69 -16.76 -6.94
N VAL A 201 -8.36 -15.74 -7.48
CA VAL A 201 -8.40 -14.36 -6.96
C VAL A 201 -9.83 -13.80 -6.90
N HIS A 202 -10.85 -14.66 -6.94
CA HIS A 202 -12.26 -14.27 -7.05
C HIS A 202 -12.73 -13.32 -5.94
N ASP A 203 -12.29 -13.54 -4.69
CA ASP A 203 -12.64 -12.71 -3.55
C ASP A 203 -11.42 -11.91 -3.09
N LEU A 204 -11.45 -10.59 -3.32
CA LEU A 204 -10.40 -9.65 -2.91
C LEU A 204 -10.92 -8.76 -1.78
N THR A 205 -10.29 -8.85 -0.61
CA THR A 205 -10.57 -7.94 0.52
C THR A 205 -9.42 -6.98 0.73
N VAL A 206 -9.74 -5.69 0.90
CA VAL A 206 -8.76 -4.62 1.08
C VAL A 206 -9.11 -3.81 2.31
N PHE A 207 -8.19 -3.75 3.26
CA PHE A 207 -8.29 -2.88 4.43
C PHE A 207 -7.62 -1.54 4.13
N GLY A 208 -8.38 -0.46 4.31
CA GLY A 208 -7.99 0.89 3.94
C GLY A 208 -8.54 1.32 2.59
N ALA A 209 -8.51 2.64 2.35
CA ALA A 209 -9.01 3.25 1.12
C ALA A 209 -8.13 4.42 0.65
N GLY A 210 -6.85 4.44 1.06
CA GLY A 210 -5.86 5.43 0.63
C GLY A 210 -5.14 5.03 -0.66
N LYS A 211 -4.07 5.75 -1.01
CA LYS A 211 -3.25 5.50 -2.21
C LYS A 211 -2.72 4.06 -2.30
N GLN A 212 -2.33 3.47 -1.17
CA GLN A 212 -1.89 2.07 -1.12
C GLN A 212 -3.02 1.11 -1.54
N ALA A 213 -4.20 1.20 -0.90
CA ALA A 213 -5.38 0.42 -1.27
C ALA A 213 -5.72 0.57 -2.77
N TYR A 214 -5.73 1.81 -3.26
CA TYR A 214 -6.03 2.13 -4.65
C TYR A 214 -5.12 1.39 -5.63
N TRP A 215 -3.80 1.50 -5.49
CA TRP A 215 -2.86 0.86 -6.42
C TRP A 215 -2.86 -0.66 -6.31
N HIS A 216 -3.03 -1.21 -5.11
CA HIS A 216 -3.14 -2.66 -4.93
C HIS A 216 -4.38 -3.23 -5.63
N ILE A 217 -5.53 -2.55 -5.52
CA ILE A 217 -6.75 -2.95 -6.24
C ILE A 217 -6.56 -2.80 -7.75
N ARG A 218 -6.07 -1.65 -8.21
CA ARG A 218 -5.89 -1.37 -9.64
C ARG A 218 -4.96 -2.39 -10.31
N LEU A 219 -3.80 -2.66 -9.72
CA LEU A 219 -2.86 -3.64 -10.27
C LEU A 219 -3.42 -5.05 -10.23
N ALA A 220 -4.16 -5.44 -9.18
CA ALA A 220 -4.84 -6.74 -9.14
C ALA A 220 -5.84 -6.89 -10.29
N MET A 221 -6.65 -5.86 -10.56
CA MET A 221 -7.61 -5.86 -11.68
C MET A 221 -6.93 -5.87 -13.05
N LEU A 222 -5.81 -5.17 -13.23
CA LEU A 222 -5.02 -5.20 -14.47
C LEU A 222 -4.38 -6.58 -14.72
N LEU A 223 -3.83 -7.19 -13.68
CA LEU A 223 -3.08 -8.44 -13.80
C LEU A 223 -3.98 -9.67 -13.94
N ARG A 224 -5.19 -9.62 -13.39
CA ARG A 224 -6.19 -10.70 -13.37
C ARG A 224 -7.57 -10.22 -13.88
N PRO A 225 -7.65 -9.74 -15.14
CA PRO A 225 -8.87 -9.12 -15.67
C PRO A 225 -10.02 -10.12 -15.71
N GLY A 226 -11.19 -9.71 -15.22
CA GLY A 226 -12.41 -10.53 -15.21
C GLY A 226 -12.45 -11.66 -14.19
N GLU A 227 -11.35 -11.93 -13.47
CA GLU A 227 -11.30 -13.03 -12.49
C GLU A 227 -11.72 -12.59 -11.07
N ILE A 228 -11.63 -11.30 -10.75
CA ILE A 228 -12.04 -10.77 -9.44
C ILE A 228 -13.55 -10.54 -9.47
N HIS A 229 -14.32 -11.37 -8.75
CA HIS A 229 -15.78 -11.30 -8.73
C HIS A 229 -16.30 -10.43 -7.58
N HIS A 230 -15.63 -10.43 -6.43
CA HIS A 230 -16.00 -9.64 -5.26
C HIS A 230 -14.80 -8.79 -4.80
N LEU A 231 -15.03 -7.48 -4.69
CA LEU A 231 -14.09 -6.53 -4.09
C LEU A 231 -14.70 -5.99 -2.79
N ASN A 232 -14.16 -6.40 -1.65
CA ASN A 232 -14.60 -5.93 -0.34
C ASN A 232 -13.62 -4.89 0.19
N VAL A 233 -14.03 -3.63 0.27
CA VAL A 233 -13.21 -2.54 0.83
C VAL A 233 -13.68 -2.25 2.26
N ILE A 234 -12.79 -2.47 3.22
CA ILE A 234 -13.05 -2.30 4.65
C ILE A 234 -12.31 -1.06 5.13
N THR A 235 -13.04 -0.05 5.61
CA THR A 235 -12.45 1.24 5.99
C THR A 235 -13.21 1.89 7.14
N ARG A 236 -12.55 2.81 7.85
CA ARG A 236 -13.19 3.63 8.88
C ARG A 236 -14.03 4.76 8.29
N ASN A 237 -13.68 5.24 7.08
CA ASN A 237 -14.35 6.36 6.42
C ASN A 237 -14.95 5.93 5.09
N PHE A 238 -16.28 5.97 5.01
CA PHE A 238 -17.03 5.57 3.81
C PHE A 238 -16.69 6.42 2.58
N GLU A 239 -16.53 7.74 2.74
CA GLU A 239 -16.26 8.65 1.63
C GLU A 239 -14.87 8.39 1.03
N SER A 240 -13.87 8.04 1.85
CA SER A 240 -12.56 7.61 1.33
C SER A 240 -12.67 6.37 0.45
N ALA A 241 -13.45 5.36 0.85
CA ALA A 241 -13.70 4.18 0.01
C ALA A 241 -14.45 4.52 -1.26
N ARG A 242 -15.49 5.37 -1.18
CA ARG A 242 -16.22 5.84 -2.36
C ARG A 242 -15.29 6.53 -3.35
N LYS A 243 -14.44 7.46 -2.89
CA LYS A 243 -13.44 8.14 -3.72
C LYS A 243 -12.43 7.18 -4.33
N CYS A 244 -11.93 6.22 -3.56
CA CYS A 244 -11.02 5.18 -4.05
C CYS A 244 -11.65 4.39 -5.21
N VAL A 245 -12.89 3.90 -5.03
CA VAL A 245 -13.62 3.14 -6.05
C VAL A 245 -13.94 3.98 -7.27
N MET A 246 -14.35 5.23 -7.10
CA MET A 246 -14.60 6.14 -8.22
C MET A 246 -13.32 6.38 -9.03
N ARG A 247 -12.19 6.59 -8.35
CA ARG A 247 -10.88 6.78 -8.98
C ARG A 247 -10.44 5.56 -9.79
N LEU A 248 -10.78 4.33 -9.38
CA LEU A 248 -10.40 3.12 -10.14
C LEU A 248 -10.91 3.18 -11.58
N TYR A 249 -12.16 3.60 -11.74
CA TYR A 249 -12.83 3.62 -13.05
C TYR A 249 -12.65 4.92 -13.81
N ASN A 250 -12.44 6.04 -13.11
CA ASN A 250 -12.16 7.34 -13.73
C ASN A 250 -11.00 8.07 -13.02
N PRO A 251 -9.74 7.63 -13.23
CA PRO A 251 -8.59 8.22 -12.56
C PRO A 251 -8.17 9.58 -13.15
N MET A 252 -8.60 9.89 -14.38
CA MET A 252 -8.26 11.12 -15.11
C MET A 252 -9.55 11.82 -15.59
N PRO A 253 -10.40 12.34 -14.68
CA PRO A 253 -11.71 12.91 -15.04
C PRO A 253 -11.62 14.15 -15.92
N ASN A 254 -10.47 14.83 -15.95
CA ASN A 254 -10.24 16.04 -16.73
C ASN A 254 -9.61 15.76 -18.10
N ASP A 255 -9.31 14.51 -18.42
CA ASP A 255 -8.76 14.10 -19.72
C ASP A 255 -9.82 13.28 -20.49
N PRO A 256 -10.56 13.90 -21.42
CA PRO A 256 -11.62 13.21 -22.17
C PRO A 256 -11.09 12.12 -23.10
N ASN A 257 -9.79 12.13 -23.42
CA ASN A 257 -9.15 11.14 -24.29
C ASN A 257 -8.54 9.98 -23.48
N TYR A 258 -8.62 10.02 -22.15
CA TYR A 258 -8.06 8.96 -21.31
C TYR A 258 -8.88 7.67 -21.44
N VAL A 259 -8.22 6.61 -21.93
CA VAL A 259 -8.77 5.26 -21.95
C VAL A 259 -8.22 4.50 -20.74
N ASN A 260 -9.11 4.02 -19.87
CA ASN A 260 -8.72 3.29 -18.68
C ASN A 260 -8.36 1.83 -19.00
N PRO A 261 -7.11 1.37 -18.77
CA PRO A 261 -6.70 0.02 -19.12
C PRO A 261 -7.41 -1.10 -18.31
N ILE A 262 -8.01 -0.80 -17.15
CA ILE A 262 -8.87 -1.78 -16.44
C ILE A 262 -10.28 -1.91 -17.03
N GLY A 263 -10.61 -1.10 -18.05
CA GLY A 263 -11.93 -1.01 -18.64
C GLY A 263 -12.90 -0.11 -17.87
N GLU A 264 -14.12 -0.03 -18.39
CA GLU A 264 -15.20 0.77 -17.82
C GLU A 264 -15.94 0.04 -16.68
N LYS A 265 -16.53 0.80 -15.77
CA LYS A 265 -17.32 0.28 -14.65
C LYS A 265 -18.47 -0.63 -15.13
N TYR A 266 -19.18 -0.25 -16.18
CA TYR A 266 -20.35 -0.99 -16.68
C TYR A 266 -19.99 -2.35 -17.28
N ASN A 267 -18.74 -2.53 -17.73
CA ASN A 267 -18.23 -3.80 -18.23
C ASN A 267 -17.60 -4.68 -17.13
N SER A 268 -17.46 -4.15 -15.92
CA SER A 268 -16.91 -4.89 -14.79
C SER A 268 -17.98 -5.79 -14.16
N LYS A 269 -17.75 -7.11 -14.18
CA LYS A 269 -18.55 -8.09 -13.43
C LYS A 269 -18.23 -8.08 -11.92
N THR A 270 -17.26 -7.28 -11.48
CA THR A 270 -16.83 -7.22 -10.09
C THR A 270 -17.86 -6.50 -9.22
N LYS A 271 -18.43 -7.21 -8.25
CA LYS A 271 -19.29 -6.61 -7.22
C LYS A 271 -18.42 -5.99 -6.12
N THR A 272 -18.51 -4.67 -5.98
CA THR A 272 -17.81 -3.93 -4.92
C THR A 272 -18.71 -3.75 -3.69
N ASN A 273 -18.24 -4.21 -2.53
CA ASN A 273 -18.88 -4.00 -1.24
C ASN A 273 -18.01 -3.06 -0.39
N LEU A 274 -18.65 -2.11 0.29
CA LEU A 274 -17.99 -1.19 1.21
C LEU A 274 -18.45 -1.50 2.63
N LEU A 275 -17.52 -1.77 3.54
CA LEU A 275 -17.81 -2.08 4.93
C LEU A 275 -17.13 -1.08 5.86
N THR A 276 -17.90 -0.51 6.78
CA THR A 276 -17.40 0.38 7.82
C THR A 276 -17.88 -0.11 9.19
N PRO A 277 -17.18 0.24 10.29
CA PRO A 277 -17.59 -0.11 11.65
C PRO A 277 -18.99 0.38 12.06
N MET A 278 -19.58 1.30 11.30
CA MET A 278 -20.95 1.81 11.53
C MET A 278 -22.04 0.88 11.00
N HIS A 279 -21.68 -0.15 10.22
CA HIS A 279 -22.65 -1.13 9.73
C HIS A 279 -23.11 -2.05 10.87
N THR A 280 -24.42 -2.29 11.00
CA THR A 280 -25.01 -3.08 12.10
C THR A 280 -24.46 -4.50 12.17
N GLU A 281 -24.22 -5.13 11.02
CA GLU A 281 -23.64 -6.47 10.92
C GLU A 281 -22.11 -6.48 10.71
N TYR A 282 -21.40 -5.41 11.12
CA TYR A 282 -19.96 -5.25 10.85
C TYR A 282 -19.13 -6.49 11.21
N GLU A 283 -19.25 -6.99 12.44
CA GLU A 283 -18.49 -8.16 12.91
C GLU A 283 -18.77 -9.42 12.09
N ARG A 284 -20.05 -9.65 11.74
CA ARG A 284 -20.48 -10.80 10.94
C ARG A 284 -19.87 -10.73 9.54
N LEU A 285 -20.02 -9.58 8.88
CA LEU A 285 -19.53 -9.34 7.52
C LEU A 285 -18.01 -9.31 7.45
N LEU A 286 -17.33 -8.71 8.44
CA LEU A 286 -15.87 -8.71 8.53
C LEU A 286 -15.33 -10.14 8.56
N LYS A 287 -15.91 -10.99 9.41
CA LYS A 287 -15.54 -12.42 9.48
C LYS A 287 -15.80 -13.14 8.17
N GLU A 288 -16.96 -12.90 7.55
CA GLU A 288 -17.34 -13.48 6.27
C GLU A 288 -16.37 -13.08 5.15
N TYR A 289 -16.05 -11.80 5.02
CA TYR A 289 -15.14 -11.27 4.01
C TYR A 289 -13.72 -11.79 4.20
N VAL A 290 -13.19 -11.76 5.43
CA VAL A 290 -11.85 -12.31 5.72
C VAL A 290 -11.77 -13.80 5.40
N ARG A 291 -12.79 -14.59 5.76
CA ARG A 291 -12.78 -16.05 5.54
C ARG A 291 -13.03 -16.43 4.08
N SER A 292 -13.87 -15.70 3.37
CA SER A 292 -14.13 -15.94 1.94
C SER A 292 -13.00 -15.48 1.05
N SER A 293 -12.17 -14.52 1.48
CA SER A 293 -11.09 -13.95 0.65
C SER A 293 -10.14 -14.99 0.07
N ASN A 294 -9.78 -14.83 -1.20
CA ASN A 294 -8.61 -15.42 -1.82
C ASN A 294 -7.37 -14.56 -1.60
N VAL A 295 -7.56 -13.25 -1.62
CA VAL A 295 -6.51 -12.24 -1.48
C VAL A 295 -6.94 -11.21 -0.45
N ILE A 296 -6.03 -10.86 0.46
CA ILE A 296 -6.23 -9.80 1.45
C ILE A 296 -5.08 -8.79 1.31
N PHE A 297 -5.40 -7.53 1.07
CA PHE A 297 -4.45 -6.44 1.17
C PHE A 297 -4.71 -5.62 2.43
N CYS A 298 -3.73 -5.59 3.33
CA CYS A 298 -3.75 -4.74 4.50
C CYS A 298 -2.93 -3.48 4.19
N THR A 299 -3.60 -2.32 4.10
CA THR A 299 -2.97 -1.06 3.66
C THR A 299 -3.25 0.11 4.62
N THR A 300 -3.33 -0.20 5.90
CA THR A 300 -3.64 0.73 6.98
C THR A 300 -2.47 0.92 7.95
N PRO A 301 -2.18 2.15 8.41
CA PRO A 301 -1.20 2.39 9.47
C PRO A 301 -1.78 2.01 10.85
N SER A 302 -2.26 0.76 10.98
CA SER A 302 -2.92 0.29 12.19
C SER A 302 -1.93 -0.01 13.29
N THR A 303 -2.33 0.23 14.54
CA THR A 303 -1.58 -0.15 15.76
C THR A 303 -2.22 -1.33 16.49
N THR A 304 -3.30 -1.87 15.95
CA THR A 304 -4.00 -3.04 16.45
C THR A 304 -4.38 -3.97 15.30
N PRO A 305 -4.48 -5.29 15.53
CA PRO A 305 -4.88 -6.23 14.48
C PRO A 305 -6.20 -5.84 13.83
N LEU A 306 -6.28 -5.97 12.49
CA LEU A 306 -7.44 -5.58 11.70
C LEU A 306 -8.65 -6.50 11.89
N PHE A 307 -8.40 -7.72 12.35
CA PHE A 307 -9.42 -8.71 12.69
C PHE A 307 -8.85 -9.72 13.71
N PRO A 308 -9.72 -10.43 14.46
CA PRO A 308 -9.29 -11.45 15.40
C PRO A 308 -8.51 -12.61 14.74
N PRO A 309 -7.43 -13.14 15.36
CA PRO A 309 -6.63 -14.22 14.78
C PRO A 309 -7.44 -15.47 14.45
N GLY A 310 -8.44 -15.79 15.29
CA GLY A 310 -9.32 -16.95 15.11
C GLY A 310 -10.12 -16.96 13.81
N TYR A 311 -10.19 -15.85 13.09
CA TYR A 311 -10.82 -15.82 11.76
C TYR A 311 -10.02 -16.65 10.75
N LEU A 312 -8.70 -16.73 10.91
CA LEU A 312 -7.80 -17.46 10.00
C LEU A 312 -7.18 -18.71 10.65
N THR A 313 -6.94 -18.71 11.96
CA THR A 313 -6.22 -19.80 12.64
C THR A 313 -7.12 -20.96 13.07
N ASN A 314 -8.43 -20.75 13.25
CA ASN A 314 -9.36 -21.83 13.58
C ASN A 314 -9.50 -22.83 12.41
N PRO A 315 -9.84 -24.12 12.66
CA PRO A 315 -9.95 -25.15 11.60
C PRO A 315 -10.75 -24.69 10.37
N GLU A 316 -11.83 -23.99 10.65
CA GLU A 316 -12.77 -23.41 9.72
C GLU A 316 -12.17 -22.27 8.87
N GLY A 317 -11.25 -21.47 9.43
CA GLY A 317 -10.47 -20.45 8.72
C GLY A 317 -9.35 -21.06 7.86
N ARG A 318 -8.77 -22.17 8.30
CA ARG A 318 -7.64 -22.86 7.68
C ARG A 318 -7.96 -23.61 6.39
N LYS A 319 -9.24 -23.88 6.11
CA LYS A 319 -9.68 -24.65 4.92
C LYS A 319 -9.30 -24.02 3.57
N LYS A 320 -9.09 -22.71 3.51
CA LYS A 320 -8.79 -21.97 2.27
C LYS A 320 -7.40 -21.35 2.40
N GLY A 321 -6.49 -21.69 1.49
CA GLY A 321 -5.22 -20.98 1.40
C GLY A 321 -5.40 -19.64 0.70
N ARG A 322 -4.80 -18.60 1.27
CA ARG A 322 -4.99 -17.20 0.86
C ARG A 322 -3.65 -16.56 0.58
N TYR A 323 -3.67 -15.48 -0.18
CA TYR A 323 -2.55 -14.55 -0.23
C TYR A 323 -2.90 -13.34 0.64
N ILE A 324 -2.03 -12.99 1.59
CA ILE A 324 -2.20 -11.85 2.48
C ILE A 324 -0.98 -10.95 2.35
N ALA A 325 -1.17 -9.70 1.95
CA ALA A 325 -0.09 -8.72 1.82
C ALA A 325 -0.29 -7.61 2.86
N CYS A 326 0.68 -7.46 3.76
CA CYS A 326 0.68 -6.54 4.89
C CYS A 326 1.62 -5.38 4.62
N ILE A 327 1.06 -4.21 4.36
CA ILE A 327 1.73 -3.06 3.73
C ILE A 327 1.68 -1.82 4.62
N GLY A 328 0.58 -1.63 5.33
CA GLY A 328 0.33 -0.39 6.07
C GLY A 328 1.09 -0.28 7.39
N SER A 329 1.51 -1.39 8.00
CA SER A 329 2.32 -1.42 9.22
C SER A 329 3.83 -1.36 8.92
N TYR A 330 4.47 -0.20 9.10
CA TYR A 330 5.90 -0.01 8.79
C TYR A 330 6.73 0.52 9.97
N LYS A 331 6.16 0.48 11.19
CA LYS A 331 6.85 0.84 12.43
C LYS A 331 6.72 -0.30 13.45
N PRO A 332 7.66 -0.44 14.40
CA PRO A 332 7.64 -1.56 15.36
C PRO A 332 6.37 -1.68 16.21
N HIS A 333 5.67 -0.58 16.46
CA HIS A 333 4.40 -0.55 17.21
C HIS A 333 3.16 -0.67 16.32
N MET A 334 3.31 -0.63 14.99
CA MET A 334 2.21 -0.81 14.05
C MET A 334 2.03 -2.29 13.73
N VAL A 335 0.79 -2.75 13.69
CA VAL A 335 0.42 -4.12 13.36
C VAL A 335 -0.86 -4.14 12.55
N GLU A 336 -0.90 -4.96 11.49
CA GLU A 336 -2.12 -5.20 10.72
C GLU A 336 -2.68 -6.59 10.99
N LEU A 337 -1.80 -7.58 11.18
CA LEU A 337 -2.15 -8.94 11.59
C LEU A 337 -1.77 -9.18 13.05
N HIS A 338 -2.57 -10.01 13.71
CA HIS A 338 -2.22 -10.51 15.03
C HIS A 338 -0.98 -11.45 14.92
N PRO A 339 0.02 -11.34 15.81
CA PRO A 339 1.25 -12.15 15.77
C PRO A 339 1.03 -13.67 15.67
N ASP A 340 -0.04 -14.18 16.27
CA ASP A 340 -0.44 -15.60 16.19
C ASP A 340 -0.62 -16.11 14.77
N ILE A 341 -1.09 -15.25 13.85
CA ILE A 341 -1.27 -15.61 12.44
C ILE A 341 0.11 -15.90 11.81
N LEU A 342 1.12 -15.09 12.12
CA LEU A 342 2.49 -15.27 11.63
C LEU A 342 3.15 -16.48 12.29
N ARG A 343 3.03 -16.63 13.62
CA ARG A 343 3.53 -17.81 14.35
C ARG A 343 2.96 -19.10 13.80
N TYR A 344 1.66 -19.11 13.49
CA TYR A 344 1.01 -20.25 12.86
C TYR A 344 1.54 -20.49 11.45
N ALA A 345 1.72 -19.44 10.64
CA ALA A 345 2.21 -19.56 9.27
C ALA A 345 3.59 -20.20 9.17
N VAL A 346 4.47 -19.97 10.17
CA VAL A 346 5.83 -20.54 10.22
C VAL A 346 5.95 -21.81 11.06
N ALA A 347 4.89 -22.20 11.77
CA ALA A 347 4.94 -23.37 12.64
C ALA A 347 5.16 -24.65 11.82
N PRO A 348 5.98 -25.60 12.32
CA PRO A 348 6.08 -26.94 11.75
C PRO A 348 4.70 -27.59 11.72
N HIS A 349 4.23 -28.03 10.55
CA HIS A 349 2.92 -28.67 10.45
C HIS A 349 3.00 -30.09 11.04
N HIS A 350 2.56 -30.25 12.29
CA HIS A 350 2.31 -31.56 12.90
C HIS A 350 0.90 -32.04 12.52
N GLU A 351 0.67 -32.43 11.27
CA GLU A 351 -0.53 -33.21 10.94
C GLU A 351 -0.16 -34.69 10.76
N HIS A 352 -0.89 -35.53 11.49
CA HIS A 352 -0.71 -36.97 11.57
C HIS A 352 -0.78 -37.66 10.18
N ARG A 353 0.34 -38.20 9.68
CA ARG A 353 0.53 -39.64 9.37
C ARG A 353 1.82 -39.90 8.56
N HIS A 354 2.48 -40.97 9.00
CA HIS A 354 3.66 -41.67 8.47
C HIS A 354 5.03 -41.07 8.80
N PHE A 355 5.74 -41.84 9.64
CA PHE A 355 7.14 -41.68 9.99
C PHE A 355 8.03 -41.65 8.74
N HIS A 356 8.38 -40.47 8.26
CA HIS A 356 9.68 -40.22 7.66
C HIS A 356 10.51 -39.41 8.66
N LYS A 357 11.61 -40.00 9.13
CA LYS A 357 12.44 -39.56 10.26
C LYS A 357 13.23 -38.26 10.00
N ARG A 358 12.76 -37.35 9.13
CA ARG A 358 13.42 -36.07 8.74
C ARG A 358 12.45 -34.97 8.25
N GLN A 359 11.30 -34.75 8.88
CA GLN A 359 10.39 -33.65 8.47
C GLN A 359 10.37 -32.51 9.51
N LYS A 360 11.16 -31.46 9.25
CA LYS A 360 11.02 -30.13 9.86
C LYS A 360 10.38 -29.22 8.79
N GLU A 361 9.08 -29.34 8.56
CA GLU A 361 8.40 -28.53 7.52
C GLU A 361 7.44 -27.53 8.16
N GLY A 362 7.95 -26.31 8.41
CA GLY A 362 7.14 -25.12 8.68
C GLY A 362 6.97 -24.28 7.41
N GLY A 363 5.95 -23.43 7.35
CA GLY A 363 5.85 -22.42 6.29
C GLY A 363 6.85 -21.27 6.49
N ALA A 364 6.81 -20.26 5.62
CA ALA A 364 7.62 -19.05 5.73
C ALA A 364 6.77 -17.80 5.50
N VAL A 365 7.21 -16.66 6.06
CA VAL A 365 6.66 -15.34 5.73
C VAL A 365 7.54 -14.69 4.68
N ILE A 366 6.96 -14.28 3.56
CA ILE A 366 7.69 -13.59 2.50
C ILE A 366 7.86 -12.14 2.90
N VAL A 367 9.06 -11.58 2.72
CA VAL A 367 9.39 -10.20 3.07
C VAL A 367 9.99 -9.46 1.88
N ASP A 368 9.96 -8.12 1.91
CA ASP A 368 10.77 -7.33 0.98
C ASP A 368 12.26 -7.39 1.34
N THR A 369 12.59 -7.19 2.62
CA THR A 369 13.93 -7.43 3.16
C THR A 369 13.85 -8.13 4.52
N VAL A 370 14.75 -9.09 4.76
CA VAL A 370 14.84 -9.77 6.07
C VAL A 370 15.17 -8.76 7.16
N THR A 371 16.22 -7.96 6.95
CA THR A 371 16.73 -7.00 7.94
C THR A 371 15.71 -5.92 8.27
N GLY A 372 15.04 -5.36 7.26
CA GLY A 372 14.02 -4.33 7.44
C GLY A 372 12.80 -4.86 8.18
N CYS A 373 12.25 -6.00 7.76
CA CYS A 373 11.08 -6.56 8.42
C CYS A 373 11.35 -6.99 9.87
N LEU A 374 12.51 -7.57 10.18
CA LEU A 374 12.88 -7.94 11.56
C LEU A 374 13.11 -6.72 12.48
N LYS A 375 13.38 -5.53 11.92
CA LYS A 375 13.59 -4.28 12.69
C LYS A 375 12.36 -3.38 12.75
N GLU A 376 11.53 -3.37 11.71
CA GLU A 376 10.47 -2.36 11.52
C GLU A 376 9.05 -2.95 11.51
N ALA A 377 8.85 -4.21 11.11
CA ALA A 377 7.52 -4.78 11.00
C ALA A 377 7.02 -5.27 12.36
N GLY A 378 6.12 -4.50 13.00
CA GLY A 378 5.64 -4.82 14.35
C GLY A 378 5.05 -6.22 14.49
N GLU A 379 4.30 -6.71 13.49
CA GLU A 379 3.74 -8.07 13.52
C GLU A 379 4.81 -9.17 13.43
N VAL A 380 5.91 -8.95 12.72
CA VAL A 380 7.06 -9.89 12.64
C VAL A 380 7.84 -9.89 13.96
N ILE A 381 8.12 -8.70 14.49
CA ILE A 381 8.85 -8.49 15.75
C ILE A 381 8.07 -9.12 16.91
N GLN A 382 6.77 -8.82 17.02
CA GLN A 382 5.92 -9.31 18.09
C GLN A 382 5.65 -10.82 17.98
N ALA A 383 5.64 -11.37 16.76
CA ALA A 383 5.59 -12.83 16.55
C ALA A 383 6.91 -13.52 16.91
N LYS A 384 8.00 -12.76 17.11
CA LYS A 384 9.35 -13.26 17.36
C LYS A 384 9.84 -14.20 16.27
N LEU A 385 9.55 -13.85 15.02
CA LEU A 385 10.07 -14.62 13.88
C LEU A 385 11.59 -14.52 13.82
N LEU A 386 12.22 -15.64 13.48
CA LEU A 386 13.65 -15.74 13.26
C LEU A 386 14.00 -15.52 11.78
N PRO A 387 15.26 -15.16 11.45
CA PRO A 387 15.70 -14.97 10.06
C PRO A 387 15.46 -16.17 9.14
N ASP A 388 15.50 -17.40 9.67
CA ASP A 388 15.23 -18.64 8.93
C ASP A 388 13.74 -18.95 8.73
N GLN A 389 12.85 -18.14 9.31
CA GLN A 389 11.39 -18.24 9.18
C GLN A 389 10.80 -17.20 8.22
N VAL A 390 11.65 -16.34 7.65
CA VAL A 390 11.29 -15.36 6.63
C VAL A 390 12.09 -15.60 5.37
N VAL A 391 11.53 -15.26 4.21
CA VAL A 391 12.18 -15.44 2.90
C VAL A 391 11.99 -14.17 2.08
N GLU A 392 13.05 -13.65 1.48
CA GLU A 392 12.92 -12.46 0.65
C GLU A 392 12.18 -12.74 -0.65
N LEU A 393 11.41 -11.76 -1.11
CA LEU A 393 10.69 -11.86 -2.38
C LEU A 393 11.64 -12.12 -3.56
N GLY A 394 12.86 -11.58 -3.51
CA GLY A 394 13.92 -11.79 -4.52
C GLY A 394 14.36 -13.24 -4.66
N GLU A 395 14.50 -13.96 -3.54
CA GLU A 395 14.89 -15.38 -3.53
C GLU A 395 13.85 -16.28 -4.23
N LEU A 396 12.57 -15.93 -4.13
CA LEU A 396 11.49 -16.69 -4.78
C LEU A 396 11.54 -16.65 -6.32
N PHE A 397 12.30 -15.73 -6.91
CA PHE A 397 12.52 -15.66 -8.35
C PHE A 397 13.74 -16.47 -8.79
N MET A 398 14.69 -16.77 -7.90
CA MET A 398 15.79 -17.72 -8.18
C MET A 398 15.25 -19.07 -8.61
N LEU A 399 14.28 -19.58 -7.86
CA LEU A 399 13.70 -20.91 -8.02
C LEU A 399 13.05 -21.07 -9.40
N LYS A 400 12.56 -19.97 -9.99
CA LYS A 400 12.01 -19.96 -11.35
C LYS A 400 13.13 -20.00 -12.40
N ARG A 401 14.14 -19.13 -12.29
CA ARG A 401 15.25 -19.05 -13.27
C ARG A 401 16.11 -20.29 -13.29
N ASP A 402 16.40 -20.86 -12.12
CA ASP A 402 17.16 -22.09 -12.01
C ASP A 402 16.36 -23.29 -12.51
N ALA A 403 15.04 -23.34 -12.26
CA ALA A 403 14.18 -24.36 -12.86
C ALA A 403 14.12 -24.24 -14.38
N GLU A 404 13.98 -23.02 -14.92
CA GLU A 404 13.87 -22.77 -16.36
C GLU A 404 15.19 -23.02 -17.10
N LYS A 405 16.33 -22.57 -16.55
CA LYS A 405 17.66 -22.87 -17.09
C LYS A 405 17.98 -24.37 -17.05
N ARG A 406 17.69 -25.04 -15.94
CA ARG A 406 17.95 -26.49 -15.82
C ARG A 406 17.02 -27.33 -16.68
N MET A 407 15.76 -26.90 -16.90
CA MET A 407 14.86 -27.51 -17.90
C MET A 407 15.33 -27.30 -19.34
N ALA A 408 16.00 -26.19 -19.62
CA ALA A 408 16.60 -25.92 -20.92
C ALA A 408 17.92 -26.69 -21.14
N GLU A 409 18.67 -26.98 -20.07
CA GLU A 409 20.04 -27.51 -20.17
C GLU A 409 20.17 -29.02 -19.92
N ASN A 410 19.46 -29.64 -18.97
CA ASN A 410 19.65 -31.07 -18.67
C ASN A 410 18.42 -31.68 -18.01
N GLY A 411 17.79 -32.65 -18.68
CA GLY A 411 16.67 -33.41 -18.14
C GLY A 411 17.04 -34.44 -17.06
N GLU A 412 17.65 -34.06 -15.92
CA GLU A 412 17.50 -34.70 -14.59
C GLU A 412 18.36 -34.08 -13.44
N LYS A 413 18.29 -34.68 -12.24
CA LYS A 413 18.11 -34.14 -10.87
C LYS A 413 19.28 -33.49 -10.08
N MET A 414 18.82 -32.87 -8.98
CA MET A 414 19.35 -31.91 -8.00
C MET A 414 20.46 -32.40 -7.02
N GLU A 415 21.46 -31.54 -6.78
CA GLU A 415 22.25 -31.51 -5.53
C GLU A 415 22.25 -30.10 -4.88
N SER A 416 21.67 -30.10 -3.67
CA SER A 416 21.85 -29.26 -2.46
C SER A 416 22.34 -27.80 -2.52
N GLY A 417 21.37 -26.88 -2.52
CA GLY A 417 21.43 -25.56 -1.86
C GLY A 417 20.07 -25.30 -1.17
N CYS A 418 20.08 -24.71 0.03
CA CYS A 418 18.94 -24.43 0.94
C CYS A 418 17.71 -25.39 0.82
N ASN A 419 17.54 -26.28 1.81
CA ASN A 419 16.53 -27.35 1.89
C ASN A 419 15.04 -26.88 1.88
N PHE A 420 14.57 -26.32 0.77
CA PHE A 420 13.16 -26.31 0.38
C PHE A 420 13.01 -27.39 -0.71
N GLN A 421 12.40 -28.53 -0.38
CA GLN A 421 12.17 -29.65 -1.32
C GLN A 421 11.47 -29.21 -2.59
N ASP A 422 11.78 -29.92 -3.69
CA ASP A 422 11.14 -30.00 -5.01
C ASP A 422 10.28 -28.80 -5.44
N ASN A 423 10.63 -28.20 -6.59
CA ASN A 423 9.87 -27.14 -7.25
C ASN A 423 8.34 -27.32 -7.26
N SER A 424 7.82 -28.57 -7.19
CA SER A 424 6.40 -28.87 -7.05
C SER A 424 5.78 -28.38 -5.73
N GLY A 425 6.41 -28.62 -4.58
CA GLY A 425 5.86 -28.29 -3.25
C GLY A 425 5.78 -26.79 -3.02
N LEU A 426 6.85 -26.07 -3.37
CA LEU A 426 6.87 -24.60 -3.34
C LEU A 426 5.83 -24.01 -4.30
N LYS A 427 5.74 -24.54 -5.52
CA LYS A 427 4.74 -24.09 -6.50
C LYS A 427 3.33 -24.33 -5.97
N GLU A 428 3.06 -25.46 -5.35
CA GLU A 428 1.76 -25.73 -4.72
C GLU A 428 1.46 -24.76 -3.57
N TRP A 429 2.42 -24.50 -2.68
CA TRP A 429 2.24 -23.53 -1.60
C TRP A 429 1.99 -22.11 -2.13
N LEU A 430 2.78 -21.64 -3.10
CA LEU A 430 2.60 -20.32 -3.70
C LEU A 430 1.27 -20.19 -4.47
N THR A 431 0.75 -21.28 -5.04
CA THR A 431 -0.48 -21.26 -5.85
C THR A 431 -1.76 -21.45 -5.03
N LYS A 432 -1.75 -22.36 -4.05
CA LYS A 432 -2.91 -22.79 -3.26
C LYS A 432 -2.76 -22.61 -1.76
N GLY A 433 -1.54 -22.60 -1.24
CA GLY A 433 -1.25 -22.47 0.20
C GLY A 433 -1.60 -21.11 0.78
N ASN A 434 -1.42 -20.97 2.09
CA ASN A 434 -1.54 -19.70 2.80
C ASN A 434 -0.19 -18.98 2.77
N VAL A 435 -0.14 -17.86 2.06
CA VAL A 435 1.07 -17.07 1.77
C VAL A 435 0.89 -15.70 2.38
N ILE A 436 1.83 -15.32 3.26
CA ILE A 436 1.86 -13.98 3.86
C ILE A 436 3.06 -13.25 3.27
N TYR A 437 2.82 -12.06 2.74
CA TYR A 437 3.85 -11.11 2.33
C TYR A 437 3.83 -9.91 3.28
N LYS A 438 4.97 -9.57 3.86
CA LYS A 438 5.14 -8.38 4.69
C LYS A 438 6.09 -7.41 4.00
N SER A 439 5.69 -6.15 3.90
CA SER A 439 6.55 -5.09 3.38
C SER A 439 6.69 -3.94 4.38
N VAL A 440 7.91 -3.41 4.47
CA VAL A 440 8.25 -2.16 5.18
C VAL A 440 8.85 -1.10 4.22
N GLY A 441 9.16 -1.50 3.00
CA GLY A 441 9.64 -0.68 1.89
C GLY A 441 11.16 -0.64 1.80
N LEU A 442 11.66 -0.97 0.61
CA LEU A 442 13.06 -0.94 0.23
C LEU A 442 13.32 0.19 -0.80
N GLY A 443 14.35 1.01 -0.57
CA GLY A 443 14.70 2.13 -1.44
C GLY A 443 15.00 1.74 -2.89
N LEU A 444 15.58 0.54 -3.09
CA LEU A 444 15.82 -0.04 -4.43
C LEU A 444 14.55 -0.06 -5.29
N MET A 445 13.39 -0.35 -4.69
CA MET A 445 12.12 -0.37 -5.41
C MET A 445 11.73 1.02 -5.95
N ASP A 446 12.07 2.09 -5.22
CA ASP A 446 11.81 3.46 -5.65
C ASP A 446 12.73 3.85 -6.83
N ILE A 447 13.99 3.41 -6.81
CA ILE A 447 14.97 3.69 -7.87
C ILE A 447 14.62 2.95 -9.16
N VAL A 448 14.34 1.65 -9.07
CA VAL A 448 14.04 0.83 -10.25
C VAL A 448 12.80 1.36 -10.96
N VAL A 449 11.71 1.57 -10.23
CA VAL A 449 10.47 2.09 -10.81
C VAL A 449 10.63 3.55 -11.23
N GLY A 450 11.35 4.36 -10.45
CA GLY A 450 11.62 5.75 -10.78
C GLY A 450 12.36 5.93 -12.11
N ASN A 451 13.41 5.14 -12.37
CA ASN A 451 14.15 5.19 -13.62
C ASN A 451 13.27 4.85 -14.83
N GLU A 452 12.42 3.83 -14.71
CA GLU A 452 11.47 3.47 -15.75
C GLU A 452 10.44 4.59 -16.02
N LEU A 453 10.01 5.30 -14.97
CA LEU A 453 9.14 6.46 -15.11
C LEU A 453 9.82 7.62 -15.83
N ILE A 454 11.10 7.90 -15.54
CA ILE A 454 11.87 8.93 -16.25
C ILE A 454 12.01 8.58 -17.74
N ASN A 455 12.28 7.32 -18.07
CA ASN A 455 12.37 6.86 -19.45
C ASN A 455 11.03 7.05 -20.19
N LYS A 456 9.93 6.55 -19.61
CA LYS A 456 8.58 6.75 -20.18
C LYS A 456 8.17 8.21 -20.27
N ALA A 457 8.58 9.05 -19.31
CA ALA A 457 8.32 10.47 -19.33
C ALA A 457 9.01 11.15 -20.53
N ARG A 458 10.28 10.83 -20.77
CA ARG A 458 11.05 11.35 -21.91
C ARG A 458 10.47 10.90 -23.24
N GLU A 459 10.16 9.61 -23.39
CA GLU A 459 9.53 9.04 -24.59
C GLU A 459 8.22 9.72 -24.96
N ARG A 460 7.45 10.15 -23.96
CA ARG A 460 6.12 10.75 -24.13
C ARG A 460 6.10 12.26 -23.95
N SER A 461 7.26 12.88 -23.74
CA SER A 461 7.42 14.31 -23.48
C SER A 461 6.51 14.81 -22.34
N ILE A 462 6.51 14.10 -21.20
CA ILE A 462 5.77 14.44 -19.98
C ILE A 462 6.73 14.98 -18.92
N GLY A 463 6.31 16.00 -18.16
CA GLY A 463 7.10 16.68 -17.14
C GLY A 463 8.00 17.78 -17.69
N THR A 464 8.94 18.23 -16.88
CA THR A 464 9.86 19.33 -17.23
C THR A 464 11.26 18.79 -17.47
N THR A 465 11.83 19.10 -18.63
CA THR A 465 13.24 18.80 -18.95
C THR A 465 14.10 20.02 -18.69
N ILE A 466 15.22 19.82 -17.99
CA ILE A 466 16.22 20.85 -17.71
C ILE A 466 17.54 20.40 -18.35
N ASP A 467 17.96 21.13 -19.38
CA ASP A 467 19.22 20.86 -20.08
C ASP A 467 20.42 21.41 -19.30
N ASN A 468 21.57 20.74 -19.42
CA ASN A 468 22.84 21.11 -18.78
C ASN A 468 22.76 21.31 -17.25
N PHE A 469 21.91 20.51 -16.59
CA PHE A 469 21.94 20.31 -15.13
C PHE A 469 23.16 19.48 -14.74
#